data_AF-A0A9D6ZZ57-F1
#
_entry.id   AF-A0A9D6ZZ57-F1
#
_cell.length_a   1.000
_cell.length_b   1.000
_cell.length_c   1.000
_cell.angle_alpha   90.00
_cell.angle_beta   90.00
_cell.angle_gamma   90.00
#
_symmetry.space_group_name_H-M   'P 1'
#
loop_
_entity.id
_entity.type
_entity.pdbx_description
1 polymer ?
#
loop_
_entity_poly.entity_id
_entity_poly.type
_entity_poly.pdbx_seq_one_letter_code
_entity_poly.pdbx_strand_id
1 'polypeptide(L)'
;MNTEALLALLIAAFYLKDSLLLLRADEAVLVRGLGGRWRAGFGARGFKLGGREPYLANPFAPHLAVFRLRWAMQVAKAPTAVPRHALAAPAPLAWLAPFAWVAWLLLFVAIPFTVLARTGVTSTLAALALLYADIAVALALLWRVRSRLGLGGRAYALLAFECLVCAPYAANLVRRAAAACPVDEDFTAAAARLLAPPALTEVHRECLARIDEQLEAEPEGGPIAQALARARARFEPSTTTDDRGGQ
;
A
#
# COMPACT_ATOMS: atom_id res chain seq x y z
N MET A 1 33.70 5.07 6.55
CA MET A 1 32.37 4.63 7.02
C MET A 1 32.56 3.27 7.67
N ASN A 2 32.19 3.09 8.93
CA ASN A 2 32.40 1.82 9.62
C ASN A 2 31.48 0.73 9.05
N THR A 3 31.94 -0.52 9.02
CA THR A 3 31.18 -1.64 8.44
C THR A 3 29.81 -1.82 9.09
N GLU A 4 29.68 -1.54 10.38
CA GLU A 4 28.40 -1.62 11.09
C GLU A 4 27.41 -0.56 10.60
N ALA A 5 27.89 0.65 10.31
CA ALA A 5 27.07 1.72 9.76
C ALA A 5 26.62 1.41 8.33
N LEU A 6 27.48 0.80 7.52
CA LEU A 6 27.12 0.35 6.17
C LEU A 6 26.04 -0.74 6.21
N LEU A 7 26.14 -1.69 7.16
CA LEU A 7 25.15 -2.73 7.35
C LEU A 7 23.78 -2.14 7.76
N ALA A 8 23.77 -1.22 8.72
CA ALA A 8 22.55 -0.54 9.15
C ALA A 8 21.92 0.26 8.01
N LEU A 9 22.73 0.96 7.22
CA LEU A 9 22.28 1.70 6.03
C LEU A 9 21.67 0.75 4.98
N LEU A 10 22.30 -0.40 4.75
CA LEU A 10 21.81 -1.41 3.80
C LEU A 10 20.46 -1.99 4.23
N ILE A 11 20.29 -2.28 5.53
CA ILE A 11 19.03 -2.73 6.12
C ILE A 11 17.93 -1.67 5.90
N ALA A 12 18.23 -0.40 6.21
CA ALA A 12 17.30 0.70 6.01
C ALA A 12 16.94 0.89 4.53
N ALA A 13 17.92 0.79 3.63
CA ALA A 13 17.70 0.91 2.19
C ALA A 13 16.79 -0.21 1.66
N PHE A 14 17.01 -1.45 2.06
CA PHE A 14 16.15 -2.57 1.65
C PHE A 14 14.73 -2.43 2.20
N TYR A 15 14.58 -2.03 3.46
CA TYR A 15 13.27 -1.78 4.06
C TYR A 15 12.51 -0.64 3.36
N LEU A 16 13.21 0.45 3.04
CA LEU A 16 12.61 1.60 2.36
C LEU A 16 12.23 1.25 0.92
N LYS A 17 13.10 0.52 0.22
CA LYS A 17 12.82 0.00 -1.13
C LYS A 17 11.56 -0.87 -1.13
N ASP A 18 11.40 -1.74 -0.14
CA ASP A 18 10.21 -2.60 -0.04
C ASP A 18 8.95 -1.83 0.38
N SER A 19 9.10 -0.70 1.05
CA SER A 19 8.00 0.22 1.37
C SER A 19 7.59 1.11 0.19
N LEU A 20 8.38 1.15 -0.89
CA LEU A 20 8.15 1.95 -2.07
C LEU A 20 7.30 1.19 -3.09
N LEU A 21 6.12 1.73 -3.39
CA LEU A 21 5.23 1.24 -4.43
C LEU A 21 5.36 2.12 -5.67
N LEU A 22 5.52 1.52 -6.84
CA LEU A 22 5.47 2.22 -8.12
C LEU A 22 4.08 2.05 -8.73
N LEU A 23 3.27 3.10 -8.63
CA LEU A 23 1.88 3.12 -9.07
C LEU A 23 1.79 3.64 -10.50
N ARG A 24 0.86 3.07 -11.28
CA ARG A 24 0.45 3.67 -12.55
C ARG A 24 -0.53 4.82 -12.30
N ALA A 25 -0.76 5.66 -13.31
CA ALA A 25 -1.74 6.76 -13.21
C ALA A 25 -3.16 6.25 -12.91
N ASP A 26 -3.49 5.03 -13.37
CA ASP A 26 -4.76 4.33 -13.09
C ASP A 26 -4.73 3.51 -11.78
N GLU A 27 -3.70 3.66 -10.95
CA GLU A 27 -3.55 2.96 -9.66
C GLU A 27 -3.51 3.94 -8.49
N ALA A 28 -4.11 3.53 -7.40
CA ALA A 28 -4.05 4.21 -6.12
C ALA A 28 -4.04 3.18 -4.99
N VAL A 29 -3.77 3.64 -3.77
CA VAL A 29 -3.77 2.76 -2.60
C VAL A 29 -4.84 3.16 -1.59
N LEU A 30 -5.41 2.15 -0.94
CA LEU A 30 -6.20 2.30 0.27
C LEU A 30 -5.44 1.69 1.44
N VAL A 31 -5.22 2.50 2.47
CA VAL A 31 -4.48 2.11 3.67
C VAL A 31 -5.46 1.97 4.81
N ARG A 32 -5.42 0.82 5.50
CA ARG A 32 -6.20 0.61 6.73
C ARG A 32 -5.37 0.99 7.95
N GLY A 33 -5.78 2.09 8.58
CA GLY A 33 -5.24 2.62 9.83
C GLY A 33 -5.65 1.84 11.08
N LEU A 34 -5.02 2.19 12.20
CA LEU A 34 -5.43 1.79 13.53
C LEU A 34 -6.89 2.22 13.80
N GLY A 35 -7.67 1.35 14.44
CA GLY A 35 -9.10 1.57 14.67
C GLY A 35 -9.98 1.36 13.43
N GLY A 36 -9.44 0.79 12.34
CA GLY A 36 -10.22 0.43 11.15
C GLY A 36 -10.53 1.57 10.20
N ARG A 37 -9.99 2.78 10.44
CA ARG A 37 -10.13 3.93 9.56
C ARG A 37 -9.39 3.71 8.24
N TRP A 38 -9.97 4.14 7.14
CA TRP A 38 -9.36 4.06 5.82
C TRP A 38 -8.79 5.40 5.38
N ARG A 39 -7.70 5.36 4.62
CA ARG A 39 -7.08 6.53 4.01
C ARG A 39 -6.70 6.19 2.58
N ALA A 40 -6.93 7.11 1.65
CA ALA A 40 -6.39 7.00 0.30
C ALA A 40 -4.96 7.50 0.24
N GLY A 41 -4.18 6.94 -0.68
CA GLY A 41 -2.85 7.39 -1.04
C GLY A 41 -2.68 7.32 -2.55
N PHE A 42 -1.95 8.29 -3.09
CA PHE A 42 -1.65 8.41 -4.50
C PHE A 42 -0.14 8.57 -4.70
N GLY A 43 0.36 8.21 -5.88
CA GLY A 43 1.75 8.43 -6.23
C GLY A 43 2.11 9.91 -6.26
N ALA A 44 3.41 10.22 -6.12
CA ALA A 44 3.91 11.58 -6.22
C ALA A 44 3.72 12.11 -7.66
N ARG A 45 2.84 13.10 -7.83
CA ARG A 45 2.59 13.75 -9.11
C ARG A 45 3.83 14.54 -9.57
N GLY A 46 4.09 14.54 -10.87
CA GLY A 46 5.23 15.25 -11.47
C GLY A 46 6.60 14.56 -11.31
N PHE A 47 6.69 13.47 -10.54
CA PHE A 47 7.91 12.67 -10.42
C PHE A 47 7.63 11.22 -10.82
N LYS A 48 8.20 10.78 -11.95
CA LYS A 48 7.97 9.42 -12.49
C LYS A 48 9.28 8.64 -12.50
N LEU A 49 9.25 7.41 -11.97
CA LEU A 49 10.34 6.44 -12.01
C LEU A 49 9.93 5.26 -12.90
N GLY A 50 10.60 5.08 -14.04
CA GLY A 50 10.23 4.04 -15.00
C GLY A 50 8.80 4.16 -15.54
N GLY A 51 8.32 5.41 -15.73
CA GLY A 51 6.95 5.71 -16.18
C GLY A 51 5.86 5.52 -15.13
N ARG A 52 6.23 5.29 -13.86
CA ARG A 52 5.31 5.09 -12.73
C ARG A 52 5.51 6.14 -11.65
N GLU A 53 4.45 6.48 -10.94
CA GLU A 53 4.47 7.43 -9.83
C GLU A 53 4.87 6.70 -8.53
N PRO A 54 5.93 7.14 -7.85
CA PRO A 54 6.35 6.53 -6.60
C PRO A 54 5.41 6.93 -5.45
N TYR A 55 5.02 5.95 -4.66
CA TYR A 55 4.29 6.11 -3.41
C TYR A 55 5.08 5.42 -2.30
N LEU A 56 5.45 6.16 -1.26
CA LEU A 56 6.15 5.61 -0.11
C LEU A 56 5.14 5.35 1.03
N ALA A 57 4.90 4.06 1.32
CA ALA A 57 4.12 3.70 2.50
C ALA A 57 4.88 4.11 3.78
N ASN A 58 4.19 4.68 4.76
CA ASN A 58 4.79 5.26 5.96
C ASN A 58 5.81 4.31 6.64
N PRO A 59 7.13 4.55 6.57
CA PRO A 59 8.16 3.64 7.11
C PRO A 59 8.09 3.40 8.63
N PHE A 60 7.36 4.25 9.36
CA PHE A 60 7.17 4.14 10.81
C PHE A 60 5.85 3.46 11.19
N ALA A 61 5.12 2.94 10.21
CA ALA A 61 3.86 2.24 10.44
C ALA A 61 3.84 0.89 9.68
N PRO A 62 4.77 -0.04 9.99
CA PRO A 62 4.94 -1.31 9.27
C PRO A 62 3.69 -2.21 9.34
N HIS A 63 2.92 -2.08 10.41
CA HIS A 63 1.69 -2.80 10.68
C HIS A 63 0.48 -2.37 9.82
N LEU A 64 0.57 -1.26 9.08
CA LEU A 64 -0.55 -0.78 8.28
C LEU A 64 -0.66 -1.60 6.99
N ALA A 65 -1.85 -2.17 6.77
CA ALA A 65 -2.18 -2.85 5.52
C ALA A 65 -2.39 -1.81 4.40
N VAL A 66 -1.68 -2.01 3.28
CA VAL A 66 -1.77 -1.17 2.09
C VAL A 66 -2.29 -2.02 0.95
N PHE A 67 -3.46 -1.65 0.43
CA PHE A 67 -4.09 -2.33 -0.69
C PHE A 67 -3.92 -1.47 -1.93
N ARG A 68 -3.40 -2.05 -3.01
CA ARG A 68 -3.29 -1.39 -4.30
C ARG A 68 -4.50 -1.74 -5.15
N LEU A 69 -5.20 -0.73 -5.63
CA LEU A 69 -6.39 -0.87 -6.45
C LEU A 69 -6.20 -0.09 -7.74
N ARG A 70 -6.89 -0.53 -8.80
CA ARG A 70 -6.99 0.21 -10.05
C ARG A 70 -8.31 0.96 -10.09
N TRP A 71 -8.36 2.05 -10.83
CA TRP A 71 -9.60 2.72 -11.16
C TRP A 71 -9.79 2.86 -12.66
N ALA A 72 -11.06 2.84 -13.06
CA ALA A 72 -11.52 2.98 -14.43
C ALA A 72 -11.38 4.44 -14.88
N MET A 73 -10.14 4.85 -15.15
CA MET A 73 -9.76 6.23 -15.49
C MET A 73 -10.37 6.72 -16.80
N GLN A 74 -10.54 5.84 -17.78
CA GLN A 74 -11.05 6.18 -19.12
C GLN A 74 -12.55 5.87 -19.29
N VAL A 75 -13.23 5.43 -18.21
CA VAL A 75 -14.64 5.03 -18.29
C VAL A 75 -15.51 6.16 -17.77
N ALA A 76 -16.45 6.60 -18.61
CA ALA A 76 -17.38 7.70 -18.34
C ALA A 76 -18.23 7.51 -17.08
N LYS A 77 -18.57 6.25 -16.76
CA LYS A 77 -19.34 5.88 -15.57
C LYS A 77 -18.52 4.99 -14.65
N ALA A 78 -18.69 5.15 -13.34
CA ALA A 78 -18.13 4.21 -12.38
C ALA A 78 -18.59 2.77 -12.73
N PRO A 79 -17.72 1.75 -12.60
CA PRO A 79 -18.13 0.37 -12.78
C PRO A 79 -19.29 0.06 -11.82
N THR A 80 -20.43 -0.36 -12.38
CA THR A 80 -21.63 -0.74 -11.60
C THR A 80 -21.70 -2.24 -11.33
N ALA A 81 -20.79 -3.02 -11.91
CA ALA A 81 -20.72 -4.45 -11.65
C ALA A 81 -20.37 -4.69 -10.19
N VAL A 82 -21.12 -5.57 -9.53
CA VAL A 82 -20.82 -6.00 -8.17
C VAL A 82 -19.45 -6.69 -8.19
N PRO A 83 -18.45 -6.20 -7.44
CA PRO A 83 -17.13 -6.81 -7.43
C PRO A 83 -17.21 -8.22 -6.85
N ARG A 84 -16.50 -9.18 -7.48
CA ARG A 84 -16.38 -10.55 -6.94
C ARG A 84 -15.65 -10.57 -5.61
N HIS A 85 -14.61 -9.73 -5.49
CA HIS A 85 -13.84 -9.52 -4.27
C HIS A 85 -13.82 -8.04 -3.93
N ALA A 86 -14.85 -7.61 -3.20
CA ALA A 86 -14.86 -6.28 -2.60
C ALA A 86 -13.72 -6.15 -1.59
N LEU A 87 -13.12 -4.96 -1.51
CA LEU A 87 -12.12 -4.65 -0.51
C LEU A 87 -12.75 -4.70 0.88
N ALA A 88 -12.54 -5.81 1.55
CA ALA A 88 -12.75 -5.97 2.97
C ALA A 88 -11.38 -6.34 3.55
N ALA A 89 -10.77 -5.44 4.31
CA ALA A 89 -9.49 -5.75 4.92
C ALA A 89 -9.67 -6.95 5.86
N PRO A 90 -9.04 -8.10 5.55
CA PRO A 90 -9.30 -9.31 6.30
C PRO A 90 -8.86 -9.11 7.74
N ALA A 91 -9.75 -9.41 8.70
CA ALA A 91 -9.43 -9.35 10.13
C ALA A 91 -8.11 -10.07 10.50
N PRO A 92 -7.75 -11.21 9.87
CA PRO A 92 -6.49 -11.89 10.17
C PRO A 92 -5.21 -11.08 9.89
N LEU A 93 -5.23 -10.07 9.00
CA LEU A 93 -4.05 -9.23 8.77
C LEU A 93 -3.68 -8.42 10.02
N ALA A 94 -4.67 -8.04 10.83
CA ALA A 94 -4.41 -7.32 12.07
C ALA A 94 -3.66 -8.19 13.10
N TRP A 95 -3.77 -9.52 13.01
CA TRP A 95 -3.03 -10.43 13.89
C TRP A 95 -1.53 -10.47 13.57
N LEU A 96 -1.13 -10.04 12.37
CA LEU A 96 0.27 -9.94 11.96
C LEU A 96 0.91 -8.60 12.37
N ALA A 97 0.11 -7.61 12.79
CA ALA A 97 0.58 -6.29 13.17
C ALA A 97 1.64 -6.30 14.31
N PRO A 98 1.49 -7.09 15.39
CA PRO A 98 2.50 -7.15 16.45
C PRO A 98 3.86 -7.66 15.93
N PHE A 99 3.85 -8.71 15.10
CA PHE A 99 5.07 -9.27 14.51
C PHE A 99 5.80 -8.27 13.62
N ALA A 100 5.06 -7.50 12.81
CA ALA A 100 5.65 -6.43 12.00
C ALA A 100 6.35 -5.36 12.87
N TRP A 101 5.78 -5.03 14.03
CA TRP A 101 6.41 -4.11 14.99
C TRP A 101 7.63 -4.71 15.68
N VAL A 102 7.55 -5.97 16.11
CA VAL A 102 8.66 -6.69 16.74
C VAL A 102 9.84 -6.78 15.78
N ALA A 103 9.60 -7.24 14.54
CA ALA A 103 10.62 -7.27 13.50
C ALA A 103 11.23 -5.88 13.25
N TRP A 104 10.41 -4.84 13.16
CA TRP A 104 10.89 -3.46 12.98
C TRP A 104 11.77 -2.99 14.16
N LEU A 105 11.34 -3.21 15.40
CA LEU A 105 12.11 -2.85 16.59
C LEU A 105 13.43 -3.62 16.68
N LEU A 106 13.42 -4.91 16.35
CA LEU A 106 14.63 -5.72 16.36
C LEU A 106 15.63 -5.25 15.30
N LEU A 107 15.17 -4.97 14.08
CA LEU A 107 16.00 -4.54 12.96
C LEU A 107 16.57 -3.12 13.12
N PHE A 108 15.77 -2.18 13.61
CA PHE A 108 16.13 -0.76 13.61
C PHE A 108 16.56 -0.22 14.97
N VAL A 109 16.29 -0.95 16.05
CA VAL A 109 16.61 -0.52 17.41
C VAL A 109 17.53 -1.52 18.10
N ALA A 110 17.07 -2.76 18.31
CA ALA A 110 17.81 -3.72 19.15
C ALA A 110 19.13 -4.16 18.51
N ILE A 111 19.13 -4.60 17.25
CA ILE A 111 20.35 -5.06 16.57
C ILE A 111 21.37 -3.92 16.45
N PRO A 112 21.02 -2.73 15.90
CA PRO A 112 21.95 -1.60 15.85
C PRO A 112 22.48 -1.21 17.24
N PHE A 113 21.64 -1.22 18.27
CA PHE A 113 22.06 -0.93 19.64
C PHE A 113 23.09 -1.94 20.14
N THR A 114 22.83 -3.25 20.03
CA THR A 114 23.78 -4.28 20.51
C THR A 114 25.13 -4.21 19.80
N VAL A 115 25.12 -3.90 18.50
CA VAL A 115 26.31 -3.79 17.66
C VAL A 115 27.11 -2.52 18.00
N LEU A 116 26.45 -1.36 18.08
CA LEU A 116 27.11 -0.07 18.31
C LEU A 116 27.54 0.12 19.77
N ALA A 117 26.73 -0.34 20.73
CA ALA A 117 27.07 -0.29 22.16
C ALA A 117 28.07 -1.37 22.57
N ARG A 118 28.49 -2.25 21.64
CA ARG A 118 29.47 -3.31 21.86
C ARG A 118 29.12 -4.20 23.05
N THR A 119 27.84 -4.52 23.24
CA THR A 119 27.36 -5.32 24.38
C THR A 119 27.79 -6.78 24.32
N GLY A 120 28.45 -7.18 23.23
CA GLY A 120 28.99 -8.53 23.02
C GLY A 120 28.21 -9.31 21.97
N VAL A 121 28.90 -10.26 21.33
CA VAL A 121 28.36 -11.08 20.22
C VAL A 121 27.12 -11.87 20.64
N THR A 122 27.06 -12.32 21.90
CA THR A 122 25.93 -13.09 22.44
C THR A 122 24.62 -12.31 22.41
N SER A 123 24.64 -11.01 22.74
CA SER A 123 23.44 -10.16 22.70
C SER A 123 22.94 -9.95 21.27
N THR A 124 23.85 -9.72 20.32
CA THR A 124 23.48 -9.59 18.90
C THR A 124 22.92 -10.89 18.34
N LEU A 125 23.52 -12.04 18.68
CA LEU A 125 23.01 -13.36 18.30
C LEU A 125 21.63 -13.64 18.90
N ALA A 126 21.41 -13.26 20.16
CA ALA A 126 20.10 -13.40 20.79
C ALA A 126 19.03 -12.54 20.10
N ALA A 127 19.34 -11.29 19.75
CA ALA A 127 18.44 -10.41 19.01
C ALA A 127 18.12 -10.97 17.61
N LEU A 128 19.12 -11.53 16.92
CA LEU A 128 18.95 -12.16 15.62
C LEU A 128 18.11 -13.45 15.71
N ALA A 129 18.36 -14.29 16.72
CA ALA A 129 17.58 -15.50 16.96
C ALA A 129 16.11 -15.16 17.25
N LEU A 130 15.86 -14.11 18.06
CA LEU A 130 14.52 -13.63 18.34
C LEU A 130 13.82 -13.09 17.08
N LEU A 131 14.54 -12.38 16.21
CA LEU A 131 14.02 -11.92 14.93
C LEU A 131 13.59 -13.09 14.05
N TYR A 132 14.43 -14.12 13.90
CA TYR A 132 14.07 -15.29 13.09
C TYR A 132 12.94 -16.12 13.70
N ALA A 133 12.85 -16.19 15.03
CA ALA A 133 11.72 -16.81 15.72
C ALA A 133 10.41 -16.05 15.45
N ASP A 134 10.43 -14.72 15.53
CA ASP A 134 9.30 -13.85 15.20
C ASP A 134 8.83 -14.07 13.75
N ILE A 135 9.77 -14.06 12.79
CA ILE A 135 9.50 -14.35 11.36
C ILE A 135 8.84 -15.72 11.20
N ALA A 136 9.37 -16.76 11.83
CA ALA A 136 8.84 -18.11 11.71
C ALA A 136 7.41 -18.21 12.25
N VAL A 137 7.12 -17.60 13.41
CA VAL A 137 5.78 -17.59 13.99
C VAL A 137 4.82 -16.77 13.12
N ALA A 138 5.24 -15.60 12.63
CA ALA A 138 4.43 -14.76 11.75
C ALA A 138 4.06 -15.47 10.44
N LEU A 139 5.03 -16.18 9.83
CA LEU A 139 4.81 -16.98 8.63
C LEU A 139 3.92 -18.20 8.89
N ALA A 140 4.04 -18.85 10.04
CA ALA A 140 3.17 -19.95 10.44
C ALA A 140 1.73 -19.48 10.66
N LEU A 141 1.55 -18.31 11.30
CA LEU A 141 0.23 -17.69 11.47
C LEU A 141 -0.35 -17.30 10.12
N LEU A 142 0.44 -16.67 9.24
CA LEU A 142 0.04 -16.32 7.89
C LEU A 142 -0.39 -17.57 7.10
N TRP A 143 0.34 -18.68 7.20
CA TRP A 143 -0.03 -19.94 6.58
C TRP A 143 -1.42 -20.42 7.04
N ARG A 144 -1.69 -20.36 8.34
CA ARG A 144 -3.00 -20.78 8.91
C ARG A 144 -4.15 -19.93 8.39
N VAL A 145 -3.92 -18.64 8.13
CA VAL A 145 -4.96 -17.71 7.68
C VAL A 145 -4.96 -17.48 6.16
N ARG A 146 -4.02 -18.08 5.42
CA ARG A 146 -3.79 -17.80 3.98
C ARG A 146 -5.04 -18.01 3.12
N SER A 147 -5.84 -19.03 3.41
CA SER A 147 -7.07 -19.31 2.65
C SER A 147 -8.12 -18.22 2.85
N ARG A 148 -8.20 -17.63 4.05
CA ARG A 148 -9.07 -16.49 4.35
C ARG A 148 -8.60 -15.19 3.69
N LEU A 149 -7.32 -15.12 3.33
CA LEU A 149 -6.73 -14.00 2.59
C LEU A 149 -6.78 -14.19 1.07
N GLY A 150 -7.26 -15.33 0.58
CA GLY A 150 -7.18 -15.69 -0.84
C GLY A 150 -5.75 -15.89 -1.33
N LEU A 151 -4.78 -16.09 -0.41
CA LEU A 151 -3.37 -16.21 -0.75
C LEU A 151 -3.05 -17.63 -1.25
N GLY A 152 -2.69 -17.73 -2.53
CA GLY A 152 -2.26 -18.98 -3.15
C GLY A 152 -0.96 -19.52 -2.55
N GLY A 153 -0.76 -20.85 -2.61
CA GLY A 153 0.41 -21.50 -2.03
C GLY A 153 1.75 -21.02 -2.62
N ARG A 154 1.79 -20.74 -3.92
CA ARG A 154 2.98 -20.18 -4.59
C ARG A 154 3.32 -18.77 -4.10
N ALA A 155 2.31 -17.91 -3.97
CA ALA A 155 2.48 -16.54 -3.47
C ALA A 155 2.97 -16.54 -2.01
N TYR A 156 2.42 -17.44 -1.18
CA TYR A 156 2.92 -17.66 0.17
C TYR A 156 4.37 -18.13 0.19
N ALA A 157 4.73 -19.14 -0.61
CA ALA A 157 6.08 -19.71 -0.60
C ALA A 157 7.14 -18.67 -1.01
N LEU A 158 6.84 -17.87 -2.03
CA LEU A 158 7.72 -16.77 -2.45
C LEU A 158 7.86 -15.73 -1.33
N LEU A 159 6.75 -15.30 -0.74
CA LEU A 159 6.76 -14.35 0.38
C LEU A 159 7.56 -14.88 1.58
N ALA A 160 7.36 -16.14 1.95
CA ALA A 160 8.05 -16.77 3.07
C ALA A 160 9.56 -16.85 2.80
N PHE A 161 9.95 -17.25 1.59
CA PHE A 161 11.34 -17.28 1.17
C PHE A 161 11.98 -15.88 1.27
N GLU A 162 11.31 -14.86 0.72
CA GLU A 162 11.80 -13.49 0.75
C GLU A 162 11.95 -12.94 2.18
N CYS A 163 11.01 -13.23 3.08
CA CYS A 163 11.11 -12.82 4.49
C CYS A 163 12.23 -13.54 5.25
N LEU A 164 12.51 -14.81 4.94
CA LEU A 164 13.59 -15.58 5.56
C LEU A 164 14.98 -15.17 5.06
N VAL A 165 15.10 -14.92 3.76
CA VAL A 165 16.37 -14.51 3.13
C VAL A 165 16.66 -13.03 3.41
N CYS A 166 15.64 -12.19 3.40
CA CYS A 166 15.75 -10.76 3.63
C CYS A 166 14.90 -10.35 4.84
N ALA A 167 15.48 -10.43 6.03
CA ALA A 167 14.81 -10.05 7.27
C ALA A 167 14.16 -8.65 7.25
N PRO A 168 14.72 -7.61 6.57
CA PRO A 168 14.05 -6.33 6.39
C PRO A 168 12.64 -6.42 5.77
N TYR A 169 12.38 -7.43 4.94
CA TYR A 169 11.07 -7.63 4.32
C TYR A 169 10.04 -8.21 5.28
N ALA A 170 10.47 -8.89 6.34
CA ALA A 170 9.56 -9.37 7.37
C ALA A 170 8.89 -8.23 8.16
N ALA A 171 9.59 -7.10 8.36
CA ALA A 171 8.99 -5.91 8.95
C ALA A 171 7.82 -5.36 8.10
N ASN A 172 7.79 -5.63 6.79
CA ASN A 172 6.70 -5.25 5.89
C ASN A 172 5.72 -6.40 5.59
N LEU A 173 5.75 -7.50 6.35
CA LEU A 173 4.94 -8.69 6.09
C LEU A 173 3.45 -8.38 5.92
N VAL A 174 2.89 -7.48 6.75
CA VAL A 174 1.48 -7.08 6.66
C VAL A 174 1.15 -6.45 5.31
N ARG A 175 2.02 -5.56 4.81
CA ARG A 175 1.84 -4.88 3.52
C ARG A 175 1.95 -5.85 2.37
N ARG A 176 2.92 -6.75 2.42
CA ARG A 176 3.13 -7.75 1.37
C ARG A 176 1.99 -8.76 1.33
N ALA A 177 1.50 -9.19 2.48
CA ALA A 177 0.31 -10.03 2.58
C ALA A 177 -0.94 -9.30 2.05
N ALA A 178 -1.12 -8.02 2.38
CA ALA A 178 -2.21 -7.20 1.87
C ALA A 178 -2.14 -7.01 0.33
N ALA A 179 -0.95 -6.76 -0.21
CA ALA A 179 -0.72 -6.60 -1.64
C ALA A 179 -0.96 -7.90 -2.45
N ALA A 180 -0.84 -9.05 -1.81
CA ALA A 180 -1.11 -10.35 -2.40
C ALA A 180 -2.58 -10.80 -2.26
N CYS A 181 -3.42 -10.05 -1.53
CA CYS A 181 -4.85 -10.33 -1.45
C CYS A 181 -5.53 -9.94 -2.78
N PRO A 182 -6.37 -10.82 -3.37
CA PRO A 182 -7.11 -10.49 -4.57
C PRO A 182 -8.18 -9.42 -4.24
N VAL A 183 -8.17 -8.33 -5.00
CA VAL A 183 -9.16 -7.25 -4.91
C VAL A 183 -9.54 -6.84 -6.33
N ASP A 184 -10.80 -7.04 -6.68
CA ASP A 184 -11.33 -6.75 -8.03
C ASP A 184 -12.22 -5.51 -8.05
N GLU A 185 -12.35 -4.83 -6.91
CA GLU A 185 -13.13 -3.60 -6.78
C GLU A 185 -12.38 -2.41 -7.38
N ASP A 186 -13.13 -1.52 -8.03
CA ASP A 186 -12.62 -0.25 -8.51
C ASP A 186 -12.23 0.65 -7.32
N PHE A 187 -11.06 1.28 -7.38
CA PHE A 187 -10.58 2.15 -6.31
C PHE A 187 -11.56 3.27 -5.96
N THR A 188 -12.23 3.89 -6.93
CA THR A 188 -13.17 5.00 -6.67
C THR A 188 -14.45 4.51 -6.01
N ALA A 189 -14.93 3.32 -6.38
CA ALA A 189 -16.05 2.66 -5.71
C ALA A 189 -15.70 2.27 -4.26
N ALA A 190 -14.52 1.67 -4.07
CA ALA A 190 -14.02 1.31 -2.74
C ALA A 190 -13.82 2.56 -1.86
N ALA A 191 -13.28 3.64 -2.42
CA ALA A 191 -13.08 4.91 -1.73
C ALA A 191 -14.41 5.53 -1.28
N ALA A 192 -15.41 5.58 -2.16
CA ALA A 192 -16.74 6.09 -1.82
C ALA A 192 -17.41 5.30 -0.68
N ARG A 193 -17.17 4.00 -0.61
CA ARG A 193 -17.72 3.12 0.44
C ARG A 193 -16.95 3.19 1.77
N LEU A 194 -15.64 3.42 1.73
CA LEU A 194 -14.75 3.24 2.89
C LEU A 194 -14.24 4.53 3.51
N LEU A 195 -14.23 5.65 2.77
CA LEU A 195 -13.67 6.91 3.23
C LEU A 195 -14.75 7.83 3.81
N ALA A 196 -14.32 8.68 4.74
CA ALA A 196 -15.16 9.78 5.22
C ALA A 196 -15.32 10.85 4.12
N PRO A 197 -16.42 11.64 4.11
CA PRO A 197 -16.70 12.60 3.04
C PRO A 197 -15.55 13.58 2.73
N PRO A 198 -14.84 14.17 3.71
CA PRO A 198 -13.71 15.07 3.40
C PRO A 198 -12.57 14.36 2.65
N ALA A 199 -12.28 13.10 3.00
CA ALA A 199 -11.25 12.30 2.35
C ALA A 199 -11.68 11.86 0.95
N LEU A 200 -12.98 11.67 0.72
CA LEU A 200 -13.52 11.37 -0.60
C LEU A 200 -13.41 12.56 -1.55
N THR A 201 -13.65 13.78 -1.07
CA THR A 201 -13.44 15.00 -1.86
C THR A 201 -11.98 15.14 -2.31
N GLU A 202 -11.02 14.81 -1.44
CA GLU A 202 -9.60 14.76 -1.81
C GLU A 202 -9.33 13.74 -2.92
N VAL A 203 -9.90 12.53 -2.80
CA VAL A 203 -9.80 11.49 -3.82
C VAL A 203 -10.34 11.97 -5.16
N HIS A 204 -11.50 12.63 -5.19
CA HIS A 204 -12.07 13.17 -6.43
C HIS A 204 -11.14 14.21 -7.07
N ARG A 205 -10.56 15.10 -6.27
CA ARG A 205 -9.60 16.11 -6.75
C ARG A 205 -8.37 15.45 -7.35
N GLU A 206 -7.79 14.46 -6.68
CA GLU A 206 -6.60 13.74 -7.17
C GLU A 206 -6.88 12.88 -8.40
N CYS A 207 -8.08 12.30 -8.53
CA CYS A 207 -8.53 11.60 -9.74
C CYS A 207 -8.70 12.56 -10.92
N LEU A 208 -9.35 13.72 -10.72
CA LEU A 208 -9.49 14.76 -11.73
C LEU A 208 -8.12 15.22 -12.24
N ALA A 209 -7.24 15.57 -11.31
CA ALA A 209 -5.95 16.13 -11.67
C ALA A 209 -5.05 15.13 -12.42
N ARG A 210 -5.25 13.82 -12.23
CA ARG A 210 -4.62 12.77 -13.03
C ARG A 210 -5.24 12.62 -14.41
N ILE A 211 -6.56 12.74 -14.53
CA ILE A 211 -7.23 12.76 -15.84
C ILE A 211 -6.72 13.94 -16.66
N ASP A 212 -6.64 15.12 -16.05
CA ASP A 212 -6.14 16.33 -16.69
C ASP A 212 -4.67 16.16 -17.15
N GLU A 213 -3.79 15.59 -16.31
CA GLU A 213 -2.40 15.30 -16.70
C GLU A 213 -2.31 14.30 -17.87
N GLN A 214 -3.19 13.30 -17.95
CA GLN A 214 -3.22 12.38 -19.09
C GLN A 214 -3.81 13.02 -20.34
N LEU A 215 -4.81 13.91 -20.21
CA LEU A 215 -5.37 14.66 -21.33
C LEU A 215 -4.33 15.56 -21.99
N GLU A 216 -3.52 16.27 -21.19
CA GLU A 216 -2.45 17.14 -21.68
C GLU A 216 -1.35 16.38 -22.43
N ALA A 217 -1.13 15.10 -22.10
CA ALA A 217 -0.11 14.27 -22.72
C ALA A 217 -0.59 13.59 -24.02
N GLU A 218 -1.91 13.47 -24.23
CA GLU A 218 -2.51 12.78 -25.37
C GLU A 218 -2.74 13.75 -26.56
N PRO A 219 -2.58 13.31 -27.81
CA PRO A 219 -2.85 14.14 -28.98
C PRO A 219 -4.35 14.50 -29.06
N GLU A 220 -4.61 15.77 -29.39
CA GLU A 220 -5.97 16.31 -29.49
C GLU A 220 -6.84 15.50 -30.46
N GLY A 221 -8.07 15.19 -30.04
CA GLY A 221 -9.05 14.45 -30.84
C GLY A 221 -8.85 12.93 -30.89
N GLY A 222 -7.80 12.39 -30.28
CA GLY A 222 -7.58 10.95 -30.19
C GLY A 222 -8.68 10.19 -29.42
N PRO A 223 -8.88 8.89 -29.69
CA PRO A 223 -9.91 8.10 -29.00
C PRO A 223 -9.70 8.02 -27.49
N ILE A 224 -8.45 8.06 -27.03
CA ILE A 224 -8.09 8.08 -25.60
C ILE A 224 -8.46 9.43 -24.97
N ALA A 225 -8.12 10.55 -25.62
CA ALA A 225 -8.48 11.89 -25.15
C ALA A 225 -10.01 12.04 -25.01
N GLN A 226 -10.79 11.53 -25.97
CA GLN A 226 -12.25 11.52 -25.89
C GLN A 226 -12.79 10.64 -24.75
N ALA A 227 -12.14 9.51 -24.46
CA ALA A 227 -12.51 8.65 -23.34
C ALA A 227 -12.23 9.32 -21.99
N LEU A 228 -11.06 9.94 -21.84
CA LEU A 228 -10.66 10.71 -20.66
C LEU A 228 -11.57 11.92 -20.41
N ALA A 229 -11.90 12.68 -21.45
CA ALA A 229 -12.81 13.83 -21.36
C ALA A 229 -14.20 13.40 -20.85
N ARG A 230 -14.72 12.27 -21.34
CA ARG A 230 -15.99 11.70 -20.84
C ARG A 230 -15.88 11.20 -19.40
N ALA A 231 -14.73 10.64 -19.00
CA ALA A 231 -14.50 10.17 -17.64
C ALA A 231 -14.32 11.31 -16.63
N ARG A 232 -13.82 12.46 -17.07
CA ARG A 232 -13.67 13.68 -16.25
C ARG A 232 -14.99 14.13 -15.62
N ALA A 233 -16.06 14.11 -16.40
CA ALA A 233 -17.41 14.50 -15.97
C ALA A 233 -17.93 13.71 -14.75
N ARG A 234 -17.38 12.53 -14.45
CA ARG A 234 -17.74 11.73 -13.26
C ARG A 234 -17.34 12.41 -11.95
N PHE A 235 -16.30 13.23 -11.97
CA PHE A 235 -15.71 13.82 -10.76
C PHE A 235 -15.90 15.32 -10.68
N GLU A 236 -16.39 15.95 -11.74
CA GLU A 236 -16.81 17.35 -11.70
C GLU A 236 -17.95 17.49 -10.69
N PRO A 237 -17.92 18.53 -9.83
CA PRO A 237 -19.02 18.79 -8.93
C PRO A 237 -20.27 19.02 -9.76
N SER A 238 -21.27 18.17 -9.59
CA SER A 238 -22.57 18.34 -10.23
C SER A 238 -23.10 19.71 -9.82
N THR A 239 -23.12 20.66 -10.77
CA THR A 239 -23.80 21.94 -10.65
C THR A 239 -25.30 21.66 -10.64
N THR A 240 -25.80 21.07 -9.56
CA THR A 240 -27.22 21.16 -9.24
C THR A 240 -27.42 22.58 -8.73
N THR A 241 -27.71 23.46 -9.67
CA THR A 241 -28.31 24.76 -9.40
C THR A 241 -29.52 24.52 -8.50
N ASP A 242 -29.38 24.88 -7.23
CA ASP A 242 -30.51 25.08 -6.34
C ASP A 242 -31.20 26.38 -6.76
N ASP A 243 -31.93 26.31 -7.87
CA ASP A 243 -32.86 27.35 -8.30
C ASP A 243 -34.24 27.03 -7.71
N ARG A 244 -34.31 27.00 -6.37
CA ARG A 244 -35.56 26.99 -5.60
C ARG A 244 -35.46 27.98 -4.45
N GLY A 245 -35.54 29.27 -4.79
CA GLY A 245 -35.65 30.35 -3.83
C GLY A 245 -36.20 31.63 -4.43
N GLY A 246 -37.16 31.52 -5.35
CA GLY A 246 -37.82 32.65 -5.99
C GLY A 246 -39.31 32.39 -6.19
N GLN A 247 -40.06 32.48 -5.10
CA GLN A 247 -41.43 33.02 -5.01
C GLN A 247 -41.91 33.03 -3.57
#